data_AF-A0A952NCF3-F1
#
_entry.id   AF-A0A952NCF3-F1
#
_cell.length_a   1.000
_cell.length_b   1.000
_cell.length_c   1.000
_cell.angle_alpha   90.00
_cell.angle_beta   90.00
_cell.angle_gamma   90.00
#
_symmetry.space_group_name_H-M   'P 1'
#
loop_
_entity.id
_entity.type
_entity.pdbx_description
1 polymer ?
#
loop_
_entity_poly.entity_id
_entity_poly.type
_entity_poly.pdbx_seq_one_letter_code
_entity_poly.pdbx_strand_id
1 'polypeptide(L)'
;MTYQYALPEPKHRAWLKKEQGRFLKKARLRAGLSVRDVARKTGVDIRWVESGDVNLQVRNLAYLVRLYRVPPDYFMTWEQYVAIRIRQMMPPRLLH
;
A
#
# COMPACT_ATOMS: atom_id res chain seq x y z
N MET A 1 6.16 14.27 -5.35
CA MET A 1 5.74 14.35 -3.94
C MET A 1 5.90 12.98 -3.31
N THR A 2 6.87 12.82 -2.42
CA THR A 2 7.09 11.57 -1.67
C THR A 2 6.30 11.65 -0.37
N TYR A 3 5.17 10.94 -0.29
CA TYR A 3 4.32 10.94 0.91
C TYR A 3 4.95 10.09 2.02
N GLN A 4 5.76 10.72 2.87
CA GLN A 4 6.05 10.23 4.21
C GLN A 4 4.79 10.48 5.05
N TYR A 5 3.90 9.48 5.12
CA TYR A 5 2.82 9.51 6.09
C TYR A 5 3.44 9.39 7.48
N ALA A 6 3.65 10.52 8.15
CA ALA A 6 3.91 10.55 9.58
C ALA A 6 2.63 10.10 10.28
N LEU A 7 2.46 8.80 10.45
CA LEU A 7 1.29 8.22 11.09
C LEU A 7 1.42 8.39 12.62
N PRO A 8 0.57 9.23 13.24
CA PRO A 8 0.73 9.63 14.64
C PRO A 8 0.41 8.50 15.61
N GLU A 9 -0.51 7.58 15.24
CA GLU A 9 -0.96 6.52 16.15
C GLU A 9 -0.74 5.10 15.60
N PRO A 10 -0.47 4.10 16.48
CA PRO A 10 -0.34 2.69 16.10
C PRO A 10 -1.55 2.15 15.33
N LYS A 11 -2.76 2.61 15.66
CA LYS A 11 -4.01 2.20 14.99
C LYS A 11 -4.03 2.60 13.51
N HIS A 12 -3.49 3.77 13.17
CA HIS A 12 -3.40 4.23 11.77
C HIS A 12 -2.37 3.42 10.99
N ARG A 13 -1.27 3.03 11.64
CA ARG A 13 -0.25 2.13 11.03
C ARG A 13 -0.83 0.76 10.74
N ALA A 14 -1.57 0.17 11.67
CA ALA A 14 -2.23 -1.12 11.47
C ALA A 14 -3.28 -1.06 10.35
N TRP A 15 -4.06 0.02 10.29
CA TRP A 15 -5.01 0.23 9.19
C TRP A 15 -4.29 0.37 7.84
N LEU A 16 -3.23 1.19 7.76
CA LEU A 16 -2.50 1.41 6.51
C LEU A 16 -1.88 0.12 5.98
N LYS A 17 -1.31 -0.72 6.85
CA LYS A 17 -0.79 -2.05 6.47
C LYS A 17 -1.85 -2.90 5.77
N LYS A 18 -3.05 -2.98 6.38
CA LYS A 18 -4.17 -3.74 5.81
C LYS A 18 -4.65 -3.15 4.48
N GLU A 19 -4.69 -1.82 4.37
CA GLU A 19 -5.10 -1.15 3.13
C GLU A 19 -4.07 -1.34 2.01
N GLN A 20 -2.79 -1.25 2.31
CA GLN A 20 -1.70 -1.53 1.37
C GLN A 20 -1.77 -2.99 0.86
N GLY A 21 -1.96 -3.95 1.77
CA GLY A 21 -2.10 -5.36 1.42
C GLY A 21 -3.30 -5.62 0.50
N ARG A 22 -4.46 -5.01 0.80
CA ARG A 22 -5.66 -5.08 -0.05
C ARG A 22 -5.42 -4.51 -1.43
N PHE A 23 -4.79 -3.34 -1.52
CA PHE A 23 -4.48 -2.69 -2.78
C PHE A 23 -3.56 -3.56 -3.65
N LEU A 24 -2.46 -4.07 -3.08
CA LEU A 24 -1.52 -4.92 -3.79
C LEU A 24 -2.13 -6.24 -4.25
N LYS A 25 -2.95 -6.88 -3.40
CA LYS A 25 -3.67 -8.10 -3.77
C LYS A 25 -4.58 -7.87 -4.98
N LYS A 26 -5.36 -6.77 -4.97
CA LYS A 26 -6.24 -6.42 -6.11
C LYS A 26 -5.42 -6.13 -7.37
N ALA A 27 -4.33 -5.38 -7.25
CA ALA A 27 -3.45 -5.05 -8.36
C ALA A 27 -2.80 -6.30 -8.97
N ARG A 28 -2.29 -7.21 -8.14
CA ARG A 28 -1.70 -8.48 -8.57
C ARG A 28 -2.71 -9.34 -9.34
N LEU A 29 -3.93 -9.48 -8.81
CA LEU A 29 -4.98 -10.27 -9.45
C LEU A 29 -5.39 -9.67 -10.81
N ARG A 30 -5.49 -8.34 -10.92
CA ARG A 30 -5.75 -7.66 -12.21
C ARG A 30 -4.62 -7.84 -13.22
N ALA A 31 -3.37 -7.94 -12.74
CA ALA A 31 -2.22 -8.24 -13.58
C ALA A 31 -2.14 -9.72 -14.01
N GLY A 32 -3.07 -10.57 -13.56
CA GLY A 32 -3.07 -12.01 -13.86
C GLY A 32 -1.91 -12.77 -13.23
N LEU A 33 -1.30 -12.24 -12.16
CA LEU A 33 -0.13 -12.85 -11.53
C LEU A 33 -0.53 -13.67 -10.30
N SER A 34 0.04 -14.87 -10.16
CA SER A 34 -0.02 -15.61 -8.91
C SER A 34 1.00 -15.07 -7.90
N VAL A 35 0.82 -15.39 -6.62
CA VAL A 35 1.83 -15.11 -5.58
C VAL A 35 3.19 -15.70 -5.95
N ARG A 36 3.19 -16.91 -6.55
CA ARG A 36 4.41 -17.61 -6.98
C ARG A 36 5.13 -16.87 -8.10
N ASP A 37 4.38 -16.27 -9.03
CA ASP A 37 4.98 -15.47 -10.13
C ASP A 37 5.64 -14.21 -9.59
N VAL A 38 5.01 -13.55 -8.61
CA VAL A 38 5.61 -12.40 -7.93
C VAL A 38 6.87 -12.82 -7.21
N ALA A 39 6.83 -13.87 -6.39
CA ALA A 39 7.99 -14.36 -5.67
C ALA A 39 9.16 -14.74 -6.60
N ARG A 40 8.87 -15.33 -7.77
CA ARG A 40 9.90 -15.63 -8.78
C ARG A 40 10.56 -14.37 -9.34
N LYS A 41 9.80 -13.28 -9.50
CA LYS A 41 10.30 -12.01 -10.08
C LYS A 41 10.94 -11.08 -9.05
N THR A 42 10.57 -11.19 -7.79
CA THR A 42 11.03 -10.29 -6.71
C THR A 42 11.96 -10.96 -5.72
N GLY A 43 12.01 -12.29 -5.68
CA GLY A 43 12.68 -13.06 -4.62
C GLY A 43 11.96 -13.02 -3.27
N VAL A 44 10.76 -12.43 -3.19
CA VAL A 44 10.05 -12.17 -1.93
C VAL A 44 8.65 -12.76 -1.95
N ASP A 45 8.28 -13.47 -0.88
CA ASP A 45 6.91 -13.92 -0.67
C ASP A 45 6.01 -12.75 -0.26
N ILE A 46 5.12 -12.35 -1.17
CA ILE A 46 4.23 -11.21 -0.97
C ILE A 46 3.04 -11.49 -0.04
N ARG A 47 2.82 -12.75 0.39
CA ARG A 47 1.66 -13.11 1.23
C ARG A 47 1.58 -12.31 2.52
N TRP A 48 2.72 -12.07 3.17
CA TRP A 48 2.83 -11.29 4.40
C TRP A 48 2.50 -9.81 4.23
N VAL A 49 2.67 -9.30 3.01
CA VAL A 49 2.29 -7.93 2.67
C VAL A 49 0.80 -7.88 2.34
N GLU A 50 0.30 -8.83 1.56
CA GLU A 50 -1.13 -8.91 1.19
C GLU A 50 -2.06 -9.18 2.38
N SER A 51 -1.57 -9.86 3.42
CA SER A 51 -2.28 -10.04 4.70
C SER A 51 -2.28 -8.77 5.57
N GLY A 52 -1.34 -7.85 5.33
CA GLY A 52 -1.13 -6.66 6.17
C GLY A 52 -0.31 -6.93 7.43
N ASP A 53 0.43 -8.04 7.49
CA ASP A 53 1.34 -8.32 8.61
C ASP A 53 2.58 -7.40 8.53
N VAL A 54 3.10 -7.23 7.31
CA VAL A 54 4.28 -6.41 7.01
C VAL A 54 3.87 -5.19 6.19
N ASN A 55 4.43 -4.03 6.55
CA ASN A 55 4.32 -2.82 5.73
C ASN A 55 5.48 -2.78 4.74
N LEU A 56 5.23 -2.45 3.48
CA LEU A 56 6.28 -2.11 2.55
C LEU A 56 6.67 -0.65 2.66
N GLN A 57 7.97 -0.40 2.66
CA GLN A 57 8.49 0.94 2.38
C GLN A 57 8.04 1.40 0.99
N VAL A 58 7.90 2.72 0.82
CA VAL A 58 7.40 3.34 -0.42
C VAL A 58 8.19 2.89 -1.66
N ARG A 59 9.51 2.70 -1.54
CA ARG A 59 10.35 2.21 -2.65
C ARG A 59 9.93 0.80 -3.11
N ASN A 60 9.66 -0.10 -2.18
CA ASN A 60 9.24 -1.48 -2.48
C ASN A 60 7.81 -1.51 -3.00
N LEU A 61 6.93 -0.62 -2.49
CA LEU A 61 5.59 -0.45 -3.01
C LEU A 61 5.61 -0.01 -4.48
N ALA A 62 6.41 1.01 -4.81
CA ALA A 62 6.55 1.52 -6.18
C ALA A 62 7.09 0.44 -7.14
N TYR A 63 8.02 -0.40 -6.68
CA TYR A 63 8.51 -1.53 -7.46
C TYR A 63 7.38 -2.53 -7.82
N LEU A 64 6.54 -2.89 -6.85
CA LEU A 64 5.41 -3.81 -7.09
C LEU A 64 4.34 -3.20 -7.99
N VAL A 65 4.02 -1.92 -7.82
CA VAL A 65 3.10 -1.18 -8.68
C VAL A 65 3.56 -1.23 -10.14
N ARG A 66 4.86 -1.02 -10.39
CA ARG A 66 5.46 -1.17 -11.73
C ARG A 66 5.40 -2.60 -12.24
N LEU A 67 5.75 -3.57 -11.40
CA LEU A 67 5.71 -5.00 -11.75
C LEU A 67 4.30 -5.44 -12.16
N TYR A 68 3.28 -4.93 -11.46
CA TYR A 68 1.87 -5.21 -11.73
C TYR A 68 1.28 -4.36 -12.84
N ARG A 69 2.09 -3.49 -13.47
CA ARG A 69 1.66 -2.55 -14.52
C ARG A 69 0.43 -1.75 -14.10
N VAL A 70 0.37 -1.36 -12.84
CA VAL A 70 -0.72 -0.55 -12.31
C VAL A 70 -0.67 0.83 -12.99
N PRO A 71 -1.79 1.30 -13.57
CA PRO A 71 -1.83 2.64 -14.17
C PRO A 71 -1.46 3.72 -13.15
N PRO A 72 -0.66 4.72 -13.52
CA PRO A 72 -0.27 5.81 -12.61
C PRO A 72 -1.47 6.48 -11.93
N ASP A 73 -2.54 6.73 -12.67
CA ASP A 73 -3.76 7.37 -12.16
C ASP A 73 -4.47 6.51 -11.10
N TYR A 74 -4.46 5.18 -11.28
CA TYR A 74 -5.04 4.27 -10.30
C TYR A 74 -4.23 4.25 -9.00
N PHE A 75 -2.90 4.29 -9.11
CA PHE A 75 -2.02 4.39 -7.94
C PHE A 75 -2.19 5.74 -7.23
N MET A 76 -2.20 6.85 -7.97
CA MET A 76 -2.43 8.19 -7.42
C MET A 76 -3.79 8.31 -6.73
N THR A 77 -4.85 7.74 -7.32
CA THR A 77 -6.19 7.70 -6.69
C THR A 77 -6.15 6.96 -5.35
N TRP A 78 -5.45 5.83 -5.28
CA TRP A 78 -5.28 5.09 -4.03
C TRP A 78 -4.50 5.90 -2.97
N GLU A 79 -3.43 6.60 -3.38
CA GLU A 79 -2.66 7.45 -2.47
C GLU A 79 -3.53 8.59 -1.90
N GLN A 80 -4.31 9.27 -2.74
CA GLN A 80 -5.23 10.32 -2.31
C GLN A 80 -6.28 9.78 -1.33
N TYR A 81 -6.86 8.61 -1.64
CA TYR A 81 -7.80 7.94 -0.73
C TYR A 81 -7.16 7.67 0.64
N VAL A 82 -5.95 7.10 0.67
CA VAL A 82 -5.21 6.83 1.91
C VAL A 82 -4.98 8.13 2.69
N ALA A 83 -4.54 9.20 2.03
CA ALA A 83 -4.32 10.50 2.67
C ALA A 83 -5.59 11.06 3.32
N ILE A 84 -6.72 11.03 2.60
CA ILE A 84 -8.02 11.49 3.11
C ILE A 84 -8.44 10.65 4.32
N ARG A 85 -8.32 9.31 4.23
CA ARG A 85 -8.70 8.41 5.32
C ARG A 85 -7.85 8.62 6.57
N ILE A 86 -6.54 8.80 6.41
CA ILE A 86 -5.65 9.11 7.54
C ILE A 86 -6.08 10.44 8.17
N ARG A 87 -6.34 11.47 7.37
CA ARG A 87 -6.81 12.78 7.86
C ARG A 87 -8.12 12.69 8.64
N GLN A 88 -9.09 11.92 8.17
CA GLN A 88 -10.35 11.69 8.87
C GLN A 88 -10.18 10.91 10.18
N MET A 89 -9.16 10.07 10.29
CA MET A 89 -8.86 9.32 11.51
C MET A 89 -8.01 10.10 12.51
N MET A 90 -7.47 11.26 12.13
CA MET A 90 -6.72 12.13 13.03
C MET A 90 -7.68 12.97 13.88
N PRO A 91 -7.46 13.07 15.21
CA PRO A 91 -8.27 13.94 16.04
C PRO A 91 -8.13 15.41 15.59
N PRO A 92 -9.17 16.24 15.73
CA PRO A 92 -9.18 17.64 15.27
C PRO A 92 -8.00 18.47 15.79
N ARG A 93 -7.50 18.13 16.99
CA ARG A 93 -6.38 18.82 17.66
C ARG A 93 -5.03 18.72 16.93
N LEU A 94 -4.90 17.82 15.95
CA LEU A 94 -3.68 17.62 15.15
C LEU A 94 -3.81 18.14 13.71
N LEU A 95 -4.91 18.83 13.38
CA LEU A 95 -5.19 19.37 12.04
C LEU A 95 -4.80 20.85 11.87
N HIS A 96 -4.12 21.43 12.86
CA HIS A 96 -3.68 22.82 12.90
C HIS A 96 -2.21 22.98 12.53
#